data_AF-N1U3L6-F1
#
_entry.id   AF-N1U3L6-F1
#
_cell.length_a   1.000
_cell.length_b   1.000
_cell.length_c   1.000
_cell.angle_alpha   90.00
_cell.angle_beta   90.00
_cell.angle_gamma   90.00
#
_symmetry.space_group_name_H-M   'P 1'
#
loop_
_entity.id
_entity.type
_entity.pdbx_description
1 polymer ?
#
loop_
_entity_poly.entity_id
_entity_poly.type
_entity_poly.pdbx_seq_one_letter_code
_entity_poly.pdbx_strand_id
1 'polypeptide(L)'
;MEALRGEVKRYGVSVTVIHPGFIDTPINNQMKSRPFVIPVERGARKIYKRIENKVLSATVPWFPWVFLGYLMKRIPEFLWSKIGLK
;
A
#
# COMPACT_ATOMS: atom_id res chain seq x y z
N MET A 1 -11.58 -9.24 2.39
CA MET A 1 -11.48 -8.94 0.94
C MET A 1 -11.45 -10.19 0.08
N GLU A 2 -10.78 -11.27 0.48
CA GLU A 2 -10.77 -12.53 -0.30
C GLU A 2 -12.15 -13.17 -0.48
N ALA A 3 -13.00 -13.16 0.56
CA ALA A 3 -14.39 -13.65 0.45
C ALA A 3 -15.18 -12.89 -0.65
N LEU A 4 -15.21 -11.55 -0.57
CA LEU A 4 -15.85 -10.69 -1.57
C LEU A 4 -15.32 -10.97 -2.98
N ARG A 5 -14.00 -11.13 -3.14
CA ARG A 5 -13.38 -11.44 -4.44
C ARG A 5 -13.90 -12.77 -4.98
N GLY A 6 -14.06 -13.79 -4.14
CA GLY A 6 -14.66 -15.06 -4.53
C GLY A 6 -16.11 -14.92 -4.97
N GLU A 7 -16.92 -14.18 -4.20
CA GLU A 7 -18.34 -13.96 -4.47
C GLU A 7 -18.59 -13.24 -5.79
N VAL A 8 -17.81 -12.20 -6.09
CA VAL A 8 -18.06 -11.35 -7.27
C VAL A 8 -17.39 -11.86 -8.54
N LYS A 9 -16.49 -12.84 -8.44
CA LYS A 9 -15.73 -13.39 -9.59
C LYS A 9 -16.65 -13.91 -10.70
N ARG A 10 -17.77 -14.54 -10.34
CA ARG A 10 -18.77 -15.07 -11.29
C ARG A 10 -19.43 -13.99 -12.14
N TYR A 11 -19.41 -12.73 -11.68
CA TYR A 11 -19.97 -11.59 -12.39
C TYR A 11 -18.92 -10.83 -13.23
N GLY A 12 -17.69 -11.36 -13.35
CA GLY A 12 -16.61 -10.69 -14.09
C GLY A 12 -16.06 -9.43 -13.39
N VAL A 13 -16.40 -9.21 -12.12
CA VAL A 13 -15.96 -8.04 -11.35
C VAL A 13 -14.61 -8.32 -10.69
N SER A 14 -13.64 -7.43 -10.89
CA SER A 14 -12.34 -7.48 -10.23
C SER A 14 -12.28 -6.56 -9.02
N VAL A 15 -11.88 -7.08 -7.87
CA VAL A 15 -11.64 -6.30 -6.64
C VAL A 15 -10.17 -5.92 -6.56
N THR A 16 -9.83 -4.68 -6.23
CA THR A 16 -8.43 -4.27 -5.97
C THR A 16 -8.35 -3.64 -4.59
N VAL A 17 -7.49 -4.16 -3.71
CA VAL A 17 -7.26 -3.59 -2.38
C VAL A 17 -6.17 -2.52 -2.47
N ILE A 18 -6.47 -1.29 -2.08
CA ILE A 18 -5.50 -0.19 -2.10
C ILE A 18 -5.10 0.16 -0.67
N HIS A 19 -3.80 0.17 -0.41
CA HIS A 19 -3.20 0.64 0.83
C HIS A 19 -2.53 1.99 0.59
N PRO A 20 -3.25 3.11 0.76
CA PRO A 20 -2.66 4.43 0.55
C PRO A 20 -1.67 4.76 1.67
N GLY A 21 -0.49 5.25 1.30
CA GLY A 21 0.40 5.98 2.20
C GLY A 21 0.02 7.46 2.24
N PHE A 22 1.00 8.34 2.46
CA PHE A 22 0.74 9.78 2.52
C PHE A 22 0.43 10.35 1.12
N ILE A 23 -0.82 10.75 0.91
CA ILE A 23 -1.28 11.52 -0.25
C ILE A 23 -1.70 12.91 0.25
N ASP A 24 -1.42 13.95 -0.54
CA ASP A 24 -1.71 15.32 -0.17
C ASP A 24 -3.20 15.67 -0.29
N THR A 25 -3.95 15.35 0.77
CA THR A 25 -5.38 15.60 0.89
C THR A 25 -5.69 16.34 2.18
N PRO A 26 -6.83 17.08 2.27
CA PRO A 26 -7.20 17.84 3.46
C PRO A 26 -7.19 17.02 4.76
N ILE A 27 -7.56 15.74 4.69
CA ILE A 27 -7.54 14.81 5.84
C ILE A 27 -6.14 14.64 6.46
N ASN A 28 -5.08 14.82 5.68
CA ASN A 28 -3.70 14.61 6.10
C ASN A 28 -2.98 15.92 6.49
N ASN A 29 -3.62 17.08 6.32
CA ASN A 29 -2.99 18.39 6.52
C ASN A 29 -2.60 18.65 7.98
N GLN A 30 -3.30 18.05 8.95
CA GLN A 30 -3.06 18.24 10.38
C GLN A 30 -1.97 17.30 10.92
N MET A 31 -1.44 16.37 10.11
CA MET A 31 -0.40 15.46 10.57
C MET A 31 0.96 16.13 10.67
N LYS A 32 1.59 16.01 11.84
CA LYS A 32 2.93 16.56 12.13
C LYS A 32 4.04 15.95 11.25
N SER A 33 3.85 14.72 10.77
CA SER A 33 4.84 14.01 9.95
C SER A 33 4.15 13.33 8.77
N ARG A 34 4.63 13.64 7.56
CA ARG A 34 4.08 13.16 6.29
C ARG A 34 5.21 12.69 5.36
N PRO A 35 6.06 11.76 5.80
CA PRO A 35 7.24 11.36 5.05
C PRO A 35 6.82 10.75 3.71
N PHE A 36 7.52 11.12 2.63
CA PHE A 36 7.25 10.63 1.28
C PHE A 36 5.83 10.93 0.76
N VAL A 37 5.21 12.01 1.26
CA VAL A 37 3.92 12.49 0.74
C VAL A 37 4.00 12.80 -0.75
N ILE A 38 2.95 12.43 -1.48
CA ILE A 38 2.82 12.73 -2.92
C ILE A 38 1.57 13.59 -3.20
N PRO A 39 1.58 14.42 -4.25
CA PRO A 39 0.41 15.17 -4.68
C PRO A 39 -0.80 14.27 -4.99
N VAL A 40 -2.01 14.79 -4.78
CA VAL A 40 -3.27 14.05 -4.96
C VAL A 40 -3.44 13.53 -6.39
N GLU A 41 -3.09 14.31 -7.40
CA GLU A 41 -3.22 13.94 -8.82
C GLU A 41 -2.31 12.75 -9.15
N ARG A 42 -1.11 12.76 -8.58
CA ARG A 42 -0.14 11.67 -8.74
C ARG A 42 -0.60 10.41 -7.99
N GLY A 43 -1.16 10.57 -6.80
CA GLY A 43 -1.76 9.48 -6.01
C GLY A 43 -2.91 8.83 -6.76
N ALA A 44 -3.88 9.63 -7.20
CA ALA A 44 -5.05 9.17 -7.96
C ALA A 44 -4.63 8.43 -9.24
N ARG A 45 -3.72 9.00 -10.05
CA ARG A 45 -3.25 8.35 -11.29
C ARG A 45 -2.56 7.01 -11.03
N LYS A 46 -1.82 6.88 -9.93
CA LYS A 46 -1.18 5.61 -9.54
C LYS A 46 -2.21 4.59 -9.08
N ILE A 47 -3.21 4.99 -8.29
CA ILE A 47 -4.31 4.12 -7.85
C ILE A 47 -5.08 3.62 -9.06
N TYR A 48 -5.48 4.52 -9.96
CA TYR A 48 -6.17 4.19 -11.21
C TYR A 48 -5.44 3.10 -12.00
N LYS A 49 -4.13 3.29 -12.25
CA LYS A 49 -3.33 2.28 -12.97
C LYS A 49 -3.31 0.91 -12.27
N ARG A 50 -3.36 0.85 -10.94
CA ARG A 50 -3.39 -0.42 -10.20
C ARG A 50 -4.74 -1.12 -10.33
N ILE A 51 -5.82 -0.35 -10.33
CA ILE A 51 -7.19 -0.83 -10.57
C ILE A 51 -7.30 -1.38 -12.00
N GLU A 52 -6.84 -0.62 -13.00
CA GLU A 52 -6.84 -1.05 -14.42
C GLU A 52 -6.06 -2.34 -14.65
N ASN A 53 -4.92 -2.49 -13.95
CA ASN A 53 -4.12 -3.71 -14.00
C ASN A 53 -4.73 -4.89 -13.20
N LYS A 54 -5.90 -4.71 -12.58
CA LYS A 54 -6.63 -5.73 -11.80
C LYS A 54 -5.77 -6.43 -10.75
N VAL A 55 -4.86 -5.69 -10.11
CA VAL A 55 -3.98 -6.26 -9.08
C VAL A 55 -4.80 -6.66 -7.85
N LEU A 56 -4.40 -7.73 -7.15
CA LEU A 56 -5.13 -8.15 -5.96
C LEU A 56 -5.02 -7.11 -4.84
N SER A 57 -3.82 -6.58 -4.63
CA SER A 57 -3.52 -5.54 -3.65
C SER A 57 -2.38 -4.63 -4.14
N ALA A 58 -2.39 -3.37 -3.73
CA ALA A 58 -1.34 -2.39 -4.02
C ALA A 58 -1.17 -1.35 -2.93
N THR A 59 0.09 -1.06 -2.57
CA THR A 59 0.46 0.11 -1.77
C THR A 59 0.78 1.31 -2.68
N VAL A 60 0.24 2.50 -2.35
CA VAL A 60 0.43 3.74 -3.12
C VAL A 60 0.68 4.94 -2.19
N PRO A 61 1.84 5.64 -2.25
CA PRO A 61 2.98 5.38 -3.13
C PRO A 61 3.68 4.05 -2.79
N TRP A 62 4.28 3.41 -3.81
CA TRP A 62 5.01 2.15 -3.61
C TRP A 62 6.35 2.34 -2.87
N PHE A 63 6.97 3.51 -3.05
CA PHE A 63 8.21 3.91 -2.39
C PHE A 63 7.88 4.69 -1.12
N PRO A 64 8.60 4.48 -0.01
CA PRO A 64 9.71 3.53 0.18
C PRO A 64 9.25 2.12 0.59
N TRP A 65 7.94 1.90 0.80
CA TRP A 65 7.40 0.69 1.42
C TRP A 65 7.78 -0.62 0.73
N VAL A 66 7.98 -0.59 -0.58
CA VAL A 66 8.49 -1.73 -1.34
C VAL A 66 9.87 -2.20 -0.86
N PHE A 67 10.79 -1.26 -0.59
CA PHE A 67 12.13 -1.56 -0.11
C PHE A 67 12.08 -2.05 1.33
N LEU A 68 11.26 -1.40 2.15
CA LEU A 68 11.03 -1.83 3.52
C LEU A 68 10.48 -3.26 3.54
N GLY A 69 9.39 -3.54 2.84
CA GLY A 69 8.78 -4.87 2.79
C GLY A 69 9.72 -5.94 2.21
N TYR A 70 10.54 -5.59 1.21
CA TYR A 70 11.56 -6.49 0.68
C TYR A 70 12.66 -6.82 1.70
N LEU A 71 13.18 -5.79 2.38
CA LEU A 71 14.18 -5.94 3.42
C LEU A 71 13.61 -6.79 4.56
N MET A 72 12.37 -6.51 4.98
CA MET A 72 11.73 -7.23 6.08
C MET A 72 11.62 -8.73 5.81
N LYS A 73 11.28 -9.12 4.57
CA LYS A 73 11.17 -10.54 4.18
C LYS A 73 12.52 -11.27 4.12
N ARG A 74 13.63 -10.54 4.07
CA ARG A 74 14.98 -11.10 3.88
C ARG A 74 15.84 -11.08 5.13
N ILE A 75 15.49 -10.28 6.13
CA ILE A 75 16.19 -10.25 7.40
C ILE A 75 15.97 -11.60 8.12
N PRO A 76 17.05 -12.32 8.49
CA PRO A 76 16.95 -13.53 9.30
C PRO A 76 16.32 -13.26 10.67
N GLU A 77 15.60 -14.25 11.19
CA GLU A 77 14.83 -14.15 12.44
C GLU A 77 15.68 -13.76 13.67
N PHE A 78 16.95 -14.20 13.72
CA PHE A 78 17.86 -13.83 14.83
C PHE A 78 18.23 -12.34 14.86
N LEU A 79 18.09 -11.61 13.74
CA LEU A 79 18.24 -10.15 13.71
C LEU A 79 16.94 -9.47 14.14
N TRP A 80 15.79 -10.06 13.80
CA TRP A 80 14.49 -9.57 14.25
C TRP A 80 14.35 -9.56 15.77
N SER A 81 14.80 -10.62 16.43
CA SER A 81 14.76 -10.72 17.90
C SER A 81 15.61 -9.65 18.61
N LYS A 82 16.61 -9.08 17.93
CA LYS A 82 17.47 -8.01 18.47
C LYS A 82 16.92 -6.60 18.27
N ILE A 83 15.97 -6.40 17.34
CA ILE A 83 15.38 -5.08 17.06
C ILE A 83 14.37 -4.67 18.16
N GLY A 84 13.80 -5.63 18.88
CA GLY A 84 12.81 -5.40 19.94
C GLY A 84 13.34 -5.29 21.37
N LEU A 85 14.67 -5.37 21.58
CA LEU A 85 15.28 -5.19 22.91
C LEU A 85 15.70 -3.73 23.09
N LYS A 86 14.73 -2.88 23.46
CA LYS A 86 14.97 -1.61 24.10
C LYS A 86 13.88 -1.29 25.11
#